data_AF-A0A961AH17-F1
#
_entry.id   AF-A0A961AH17-F1
#
_cell.length_a   1.000
_cell.length_b   1.000
_cell.length_c   1.000
_cell.angle_alpha   90.00
_cell.angle_beta   90.00
_cell.angle_gamma   90.00
#
_symmetry.space_group_name_H-M   'P 1'
#
loop_
_entity.id
_entity.type
_entity.pdbx_description
1 polymer ?
#
loop_
_entity_poly.entity_id
_entity_poly.type
_entity_poly.pdbx_seq_one_letter_code
_entity_poly.pdbx_strand_id
1 'polypeptide(L)'
;MPRSLPNTGRNASCNAEVPAGTLGGLDAEVGLARIAEGTVLDHRLALVHPEGGWLAIADLHYGFESHRRKQGALLPAWGMQTTRQAVLDLLAAHRPRTLILVGDVMDGSGAADATAALLKELRQEVPLLIPLLGNHDRPALTRDEGFQSLHVEGRFLFHHGHEPMQVRAWLDQQARVPPGGWIHVCGHLHPGWRWRDGAGLSLRAPALLRERLTAADDPLTHAASAERWVLPAFSPWAAGGVLKSPHTRLGTWACLGGRVFAVPDGDA
;
A
#
# COMPACT_ATOMS: atom_id res chain seq x y z
N MET A 1 63.84 -47.07 -17.29
CA MET A 1 63.75 -47.70 -18.64
C MET A 1 63.01 -49.02 -18.47
N PRO A 2 61.99 -49.42 -19.28
CA PRO A 2 61.41 -48.86 -20.53
C PRO A 2 59.95 -48.35 -20.33
N ARG A 3 59.45 -47.32 -21.05
CA ARG A 3 58.78 -47.25 -22.38
C ARG A 3 57.50 -48.10 -22.57
N SER A 4 56.32 -47.45 -22.64
CA SER A 4 55.52 -47.28 -23.88
C SER A 4 54.17 -46.55 -23.63
N LEU A 5 53.79 -45.69 -24.58
CA LEU A 5 52.44 -45.12 -24.82
C LEU A 5 51.79 -45.98 -25.96
N PRO A 6 50.46 -45.96 -26.28
CA PRO A 6 49.60 -44.77 -26.37
C PRO A 6 48.06 -44.88 -26.13
N ASN A 7 47.47 -43.68 -25.97
CA ASN A 7 46.14 -43.13 -26.25
C ASN A 7 45.05 -43.97 -27.00
N THR A 8 43.79 -43.97 -26.51
CA THR A 8 42.53 -43.84 -27.32
C THR A 8 41.26 -43.60 -26.47
N GLY A 9 40.40 -42.64 -26.90
CA GLY A 9 38.92 -42.65 -26.71
C GLY A 9 38.37 -41.65 -25.67
N ARG A 10 37.97 -40.42 -26.04
CA ARG A 10 36.65 -39.95 -26.56
C ARG A 10 35.40 -40.22 -25.69
N ASN A 11 34.86 -39.10 -25.17
CA ASN A 11 33.46 -38.68 -24.96
C ASN A 11 32.36 -39.71 -24.65
N ALA A 12 31.65 -39.50 -23.55
CA ALA A 12 30.20 -39.21 -23.56
C ALA A 12 29.73 -38.81 -22.14
N SER A 13 29.42 -37.53 -21.93
CA SER A 13 28.64 -37.07 -20.79
C SER A 13 27.16 -37.36 -21.08
N CYS A 14 26.53 -38.10 -20.18
CA CYS A 14 25.12 -38.46 -20.25
C CYS A 14 24.27 -37.21 -19.96
N ASN A 15 23.72 -36.59 -21.00
CA ASN A 15 22.61 -35.66 -20.89
C ASN A 15 21.34 -36.47 -20.58
N ALA A 16 20.76 -36.26 -19.39
CA ALA A 16 19.37 -36.58 -19.14
C ALA A 16 18.58 -35.27 -19.24
N GLU A 17 17.86 -35.11 -20.36
CA GLU A 17 16.92 -34.02 -20.59
C GLU A 17 15.72 -34.18 -19.64
N VAL A 18 15.44 -33.14 -18.86
CA VAL A 18 14.18 -32.97 -18.14
C VAL A 18 13.26 -32.14 -19.05
N PRO A 19 12.03 -32.58 -19.33
CA PRO A 19 11.19 -31.94 -20.34
C PRO A 19 10.78 -30.54 -19.90
N ALA A 20 10.88 -29.60 -20.83
CA ALA A 20 10.41 -28.23 -20.71
C ALA A 20 8.90 -28.20 -20.44
N GLY A 21 8.54 -28.10 -19.17
CA GLY A 21 7.20 -27.73 -18.74
C GLY A 21 6.99 -26.25 -19.03
N THR A 22 5.95 -25.96 -19.80
CA THR A 22 5.50 -24.62 -20.21
C THR A 22 5.32 -23.72 -18.97
N LEU A 23 6.30 -22.84 -18.72
CA LEU A 23 6.13 -21.72 -17.79
C LEU A 23 5.18 -20.72 -18.46
N GLY A 24 3.90 -20.84 -18.09
CA GLY A 24 2.89 -19.83 -18.39
C GLY A 24 3.32 -18.47 -17.86
N GLY A 25 3.09 -17.45 -18.69
CA GLY A 25 3.64 -16.10 -18.58
C GLY A 25 3.56 -15.46 -17.19
N LEU A 26 4.70 -14.90 -16.78
CA LEU A 26 4.80 -13.88 -15.75
C LEU A 26 5.49 -12.66 -16.37
N ASP A 27 4.80 -12.01 -17.29
CA ASP A 27 5.05 -10.58 -17.58
C ASP A 27 4.47 -9.75 -16.43
N ALA A 28 4.97 -9.99 -15.21
CA ALA A 28 4.81 -9.02 -14.14
C ALA A 28 5.82 -7.90 -14.45
N GLU A 29 5.33 -6.73 -14.89
CA GLU A 29 6.13 -5.52 -14.86
C GLU A 29 6.80 -5.42 -13.48
N VAL A 30 8.13 -5.32 -13.48
CA VAL A 30 8.93 -5.43 -12.26
C VAL A 30 8.40 -4.44 -11.21
N GLY A 31 7.98 -4.96 -10.06
CA GLY A 31 7.53 -4.13 -8.95
C GLY A 31 6.02 -3.86 -8.89
N LEU A 32 5.20 -4.50 -9.73
CA LEU A 32 3.74 -4.52 -9.61
C LEU A 32 3.23 -5.91 -9.20
N ALA A 33 2.15 -5.95 -8.41
CA ALA A 33 1.40 -7.19 -8.16
C ALA A 33 -0.10 -6.96 -8.28
N ARG A 34 -0.79 -7.85 -8.99
CA ARG A 34 -2.27 -7.85 -9.02
C ARG A 34 -2.81 -8.34 -7.68
N ILE A 35 -3.64 -7.51 -7.03
CA ILE A 35 -4.24 -7.83 -5.72
C ILE A 35 -5.73 -8.24 -5.84
N ALA A 36 -6.39 -7.79 -6.90
CA ALA A 36 -7.77 -8.11 -7.26
C ALA A 36 -7.97 -7.85 -8.77
N GLU A 37 -9.16 -8.13 -9.27
CA GLU A 37 -9.55 -7.75 -10.64
C GLU A 37 -9.42 -6.23 -10.84
N GLY A 38 -8.73 -5.81 -11.90
CA GLY A 38 -8.54 -4.39 -12.22
C GLY A 38 -7.59 -3.60 -11.31
N THR A 39 -7.12 -4.19 -10.20
CA THR A 39 -6.31 -3.47 -9.19
C THR A 39 -4.93 -4.09 -8.98
N VAL A 40 -3.91 -3.24 -9.01
CA VAL A 40 -2.51 -3.59 -8.73
C VAL A 40 -1.97 -2.80 -7.55
N LEU A 41 -1.00 -3.40 -6.84
CA LEU A 41 -0.17 -2.75 -5.85
C LEU A 41 1.20 -2.49 -6.47
N ASP A 42 1.65 -1.24 -6.42
CA ASP A 42 3.01 -0.84 -6.75
C ASP A 42 3.91 -1.01 -5.52
N HIS A 43 5.14 -1.50 -5.73
CA HIS A 43 6.13 -1.65 -4.66
C HIS A 43 6.43 -0.34 -3.90
N ARG A 44 6.13 0.81 -4.50
CA ARG A 44 6.17 2.14 -3.88
C ARG A 44 4.96 2.43 -2.99
N LEU A 45 4.23 1.40 -2.56
CA LEU A 45 3.15 1.47 -1.57
C LEU A 45 1.86 2.14 -2.06
N ALA A 46 1.61 2.09 -3.37
CA ALA A 46 0.43 2.69 -4.00
C ALA A 46 -0.51 1.64 -4.57
N LEU A 47 -1.79 1.79 -4.27
CA LEU A 47 -2.86 1.01 -4.88
C LEU A 47 -3.30 1.71 -6.16
N VAL A 48 -3.31 0.99 -7.28
CA VAL A 48 -3.64 1.56 -8.60
C VAL A 48 -4.74 0.74 -9.25
N HIS A 49 -5.73 1.43 -9.81
CA HIS A 49 -6.75 0.83 -10.66
C HIS A 49 -6.72 1.50 -12.03
N PRO A 50 -5.95 0.96 -13.00
CA PRO A 50 -5.70 1.63 -14.28
C PRO A 50 -6.98 1.97 -15.05
N GLU A 51 -7.94 1.04 -15.14
CA GLU A 51 -9.20 1.28 -15.87
C GLU A 51 -10.11 2.31 -15.20
N GLY A 52 -10.21 2.25 -13.86
CA GLY A 52 -10.88 3.26 -13.04
C GLY A 52 -10.16 4.61 -13.08
N GLY A 53 -8.88 4.62 -13.43
CA GLY A 53 -8.06 5.82 -13.57
C GLY A 53 -7.71 6.47 -12.25
N TRP A 54 -7.58 5.70 -11.16
CA TRP A 54 -7.24 6.22 -9.85
C TRP A 54 -6.01 5.55 -9.24
N LEU A 55 -5.31 6.31 -8.40
CA LEU A 55 -4.19 5.88 -7.56
C LEU A 55 -4.46 6.32 -6.13
N ALA A 56 -4.26 5.43 -5.16
CA ALA A 56 -4.48 5.70 -3.74
C ALA A 56 -3.25 5.38 -2.90
N ILE A 57 -2.92 6.29 -1.99
CA ILE A 57 -1.84 6.16 -0.99
C ILE A 57 -2.36 6.63 0.37
N ALA A 58 -1.84 6.10 1.47
CA ALA A 58 -2.28 6.43 2.82
C ALA A 58 -1.11 6.86 3.71
N ASP A 59 -1.40 7.63 4.76
CA ASP A 59 -0.46 7.85 5.87
C ASP A 59 0.89 8.40 5.41
N LEU A 60 0.86 9.54 4.71
CA LEU A 60 2.08 10.23 4.27
C LEU A 60 2.88 10.75 5.47
N HIS A 61 2.18 11.16 6.53
CA HIS A 61 2.75 11.76 7.74
C HIS A 61 3.77 12.86 7.38
N TYR A 62 3.40 13.71 6.42
CA TYR A 62 4.30 14.73 5.90
C TYR A 62 4.65 15.70 7.03
N GLY A 63 5.95 15.92 7.25
CA GLY A 63 6.43 16.69 8.40
C GLY A 63 6.84 15.88 9.63
N PHE A 64 6.67 14.56 9.65
CA PHE A 64 7.00 13.70 10.79
C PHE A 64 8.40 13.95 11.35
N GLU A 65 9.44 13.91 10.51
CA GLU A 65 10.81 14.16 10.95
C GLU A 65 11.01 15.56 11.53
N SER A 66 10.37 16.57 10.93
CA SER A 66 10.47 17.97 11.36
C SER A 66 9.82 18.16 12.73
N HIS A 67 8.66 17.55 12.94
CA HIS A 67 7.95 17.57 14.21
C HIS A 67 8.74 16.85 15.31
N ARG A 68 9.25 15.65 15.04
CA ARG A 68 10.07 14.88 16.00
C ARG A 68 11.39 15.56 16.32
N ARG A 69 12.05 16.19 15.34
CA ARG A 69 13.29 16.97 15.58
C ARG A 69 13.05 18.17 16.48
N LYS A 70 11.93 18.87 16.34
CA LYS A 70 11.54 19.95 17.27
C LYS A 70 11.35 19.43 18.72
N GLN A 71 11.05 18.15 18.89
CA GLN A 71 10.97 17.47 20.19
C GLN A 71 12.31 16.86 20.65
N GLY A 72 13.41 17.14 19.96
CA GLY A 72 14.75 16.65 20.32
C GLY A 72 15.14 15.30 19.71
N ALA A 73 14.32 14.71 18.83
CA ALA A 73 14.70 13.47 18.16
C ALA A 73 15.81 13.70 17.11
N LEU A 74 16.78 12.79 17.07
CA LEU A 74 17.88 12.80 16.09
C LEU A 74 17.47 12.11 14.78
N LEU A 75 16.31 12.46 14.23
CA LEU A 75 15.87 11.95 12.93
C LEU A 75 16.54 12.71 11.79
N PRO A 76 16.96 12.02 10.72
CA PRO A 76 17.50 12.69 9.54
C PRO A 76 16.37 13.39 8.76
N ALA A 77 16.69 14.52 8.12
CA ALA A 77 15.73 15.38 7.42
C ALA A 77 15.62 15.04 5.92
N TRP A 78 15.34 13.78 5.60
CA TRP A 78 15.18 13.31 4.20
C TRP A 78 13.81 12.71 3.88
N GLY A 79 12.97 12.43 4.88
CA GLY A 79 11.72 11.70 4.69
C GLY A 79 10.68 12.51 3.91
N MET A 80 10.51 13.81 4.19
CA MET A 80 9.60 14.67 3.42
C MET A 80 10.00 14.70 1.94
N GLN A 81 11.28 14.93 1.64
CA GLN A 81 11.76 14.94 0.25
C GLN A 81 11.56 13.58 -0.43
N THR A 82 11.83 12.49 0.29
CA THR A 82 11.66 11.12 -0.21
C THR A 82 10.19 10.81 -0.49
N THR A 83 9.29 11.14 0.43
CA THR A 83 7.84 11.00 0.26
C THR A 83 7.36 11.79 -0.95
N ARG A 84 7.73 13.07 -1.06
CA ARG A 84 7.36 13.93 -2.20
C ARG A 84 7.81 13.31 -3.52
N GLN A 85 9.08 12.92 -3.62
CA GLN A 85 9.62 12.35 -4.86
C GLN A 85 8.91 11.04 -5.23
N ALA A 86 8.66 10.16 -4.26
CA ALA A 86 7.98 8.89 -4.50
C ALA A 86 6.55 9.08 -5.04
N VAL A 87 5.81 10.07 -4.54
CA VAL A 87 4.47 10.41 -5.07
C VAL A 87 4.56 10.93 -6.51
N LEU A 88 5.49 11.85 -6.78
CA LEU A 88 5.68 12.38 -8.15
C LEU A 88 6.08 11.27 -9.14
N ASP A 89 6.98 10.37 -8.75
CA ASP A 89 7.39 9.23 -9.58
C ASP A 89 6.22 8.27 -9.85
N LEU A 90 5.30 8.11 -8.91
CA LEU A 90 4.07 7.32 -9.08
C LEU A 90 3.10 8.00 -10.06
N LEU A 91 2.89 9.31 -9.92
CA LEU A 91 2.04 10.07 -10.84
C LEU A 91 2.61 10.06 -12.26
N ALA A 92 3.91 10.22 -12.42
CA ALA A 92 4.58 10.16 -13.72
C ALA A 92 4.44 8.78 -14.38
N ALA A 93 4.56 7.70 -13.59
CA ALA A 93 4.48 6.33 -14.08
C ALA A 93 3.05 5.89 -14.45
N HIS A 94 2.07 6.17 -13.57
CA HIS A 94 0.71 5.65 -13.71
C HIS A 94 -0.26 6.63 -14.38
N ARG A 95 0.06 7.93 -14.38
CA ARG A 95 -0.76 9.02 -14.93
C ARG A 95 -2.26 8.87 -14.59
N PRO A 96 -2.60 8.71 -13.30
CA PRO A 96 -3.99 8.55 -12.91
C PRO A 96 -4.79 9.83 -13.22
N ARG A 97 -6.10 9.70 -13.44
CA ARG A 97 -7.02 10.84 -13.46
C ARG A 97 -7.27 11.37 -12.04
N THR A 98 -7.27 10.47 -11.06
CA THR A 98 -7.55 10.79 -9.65
C THR A 98 -6.44 10.27 -8.74
N LEU A 99 -5.85 11.16 -7.93
CA LEU A 99 -5.02 10.79 -6.78
C LEU A 99 -5.86 10.90 -5.51
N ILE A 100 -5.91 9.82 -4.72
CA ILE A 100 -6.63 9.76 -3.46
C ILE A 100 -5.61 9.62 -2.33
N LEU A 101 -5.58 10.59 -1.42
CA LEU A 101 -4.78 10.53 -0.19
C LEU A 101 -5.68 10.03 0.95
N VAL A 102 -5.51 8.80 1.38
CA VAL A 102 -6.41 8.10 2.33
C VAL A 102 -6.08 8.44 3.79
N GLY A 103 -6.09 9.75 4.09
CA GLY A 103 -5.88 10.31 5.42
C GLY A 103 -4.45 10.29 5.93
N ASP A 104 -4.25 11.03 7.03
CA ASP A 104 -2.96 11.27 7.69
C ASP A 104 -1.92 11.80 6.69
N VAL A 105 -2.32 12.85 5.97
CA VAL A 105 -1.46 13.54 5.01
C VAL A 105 -0.33 14.26 5.74
N MET A 106 -0.62 14.86 6.89
CA MET A 106 0.32 15.64 7.70
C MET A 106 0.53 15.03 9.09
N ASP A 107 1.77 15.08 9.61
CA ASP A 107 2.03 14.79 11.03
C ASP A 107 2.14 16.08 11.87
N GLY A 108 1.05 16.41 12.56
CA GLY A 108 1.00 17.52 13.51
C GLY A 108 0.96 18.91 12.86
N SER A 109 0.73 19.96 13.66
CA SER A 109 0.54 21.33 13.14
C SER A 109 1.82 21.99 12.61
N GLY A 110 2.99 21.45 12.93
CA GLY A 110 4.29 22.07 12.64
C GLY A 110 4.74 22.02 11.18
N ALA A 111 3.94 21.41 10.29
CA ALA A 111 4.23 21.20 8.88
C ALA A 111 3.06 21.59 7.94
N ALA A 112 2.10 22.39 8.41
CA ALA A 112 0.94 22.79 7.62
C ALA A 112 1.32 23.47 6.31
N ASP A 113 2.18 24.49 6.35
CA ASP A 113 2.62 25.23 5.15
C ASP A 113 3.34 24.33 4.14
N ALA A 114 4.22 23.46 4.63
CA ALA A 114 4.95 22.52 3.78
C ALA A 114 4.01 21.48 3.15
N THR A 115 3.00 21.04 3.89
CA THR A 115 1.99 20.09 3.39
C THR A 115 1.06 20.77 2.39
N ALA A 116 0.63 22.00 2.64
CA ALA A 116 -0.16 22.80 1.69
C ALA A 116 0.63 23.03 0.38
N ALA A 117 1.93 23.31 0.47
CA ALA A 117 2.80 23.41 -0.70
C ALA A 117 2.88 22.10 -1.49
N LEU A 118 3.00 20.95 -0.80
CA LEU A 118 2.94 19.63 -1.44
C LEU A 118 1.59 19.42 -2.14
N LEU A 119 0.46 19.67 -1.46
CA LEU A 119 -0.86 19.49 -2.04
C LEU A 119 -1.07 20.38 -3.27
N LYS A 120 -0.61 21.63 -3.21
CA LYS A 120 -0.64 22.55 -4.36
C LYS A 120 0.14 22.01 -5.55
N GLU A 121 1.33 21.48 -5.32
CA GLU A 121 2.13 20.84 -6.36
C GLU A 121 1.42 19.61 -6.93
N LEU A 122 0.92 18.71 -6.07
CA LEU A 122 0.22 17.51 -6.54
C LEU A 122 -1.00 17.85 -7.40
N ARG A 123 -1.75 18.92 -7.08
CA ARG A 123 -2.87 19.41 -7.93
C ARG A 123 -2.43 19.90 -9.31
N GLN A 124 -1.15 20.20 -9.52
CA GLN A 124 -0.61 20.53 -10.85
C GLN A 124 -0.27 19.28 -11.66
N GLU A 125 0.01 18.16 -10.97
CA GLU A 125 0.46 16.91 -11.57
C GLU A 125 -0.69 15.91 -11.85
N VAL A 126 -1.86 16.09 -11.22
CA VAL A 126 -3.01 15.20 -11.39
C VAL A 126 -4.30 16.00 -11.65
N PRO A 127 -5.19 15.53 -12.56
CA PRO A 127 -6.44 16.23 -12.85
C PRO A 127 -7.36 16.40 -11.63
N LEU A 128 -7.40 15.41 -10.73
CA LEU A 128 -8.21 15.44 -9.52
C LEU A 128 -7.41 14.92 -8.33
N LEU A 129 -7.28 15.74 -7.29
CA LEU A 129 -6.70 15.36 -5.99
C LEU A 129 -7.81 15.29 -4.95
N ILE A 130 -7.95 14.13 -4.29
CA ILE A 130 -8.91 13.89 -3.22
C ILE A 130 -8.16 13.62 -1.91
N PRO A 131 -7.96 14.63 -1.04
CA PRO A 131 -7.44 14.42 0.30
C PRO A 131 -8.56 13.99 1.25
N LEU A 132 -8.37 12.86 1.93
CA LEU A 132 -9.26 12.40 2.99
C LEU A 132 -8.76 12.84 4.36
N LEU A 133 -9.68 13.08 5.29
CA LEU A 133 -9.34 13.38 6.69
C LEU A 133 -8.79 12.12 7.38
N GLY A 134 -7.58 12.23 7.92
CA GLY A 134 -7.09 11.35 8.99
C GLY A 134 -7.10 12.02 10.36
N ASN A 135 -6.83 11.24 11.41
CA ASN A 135 -6.84 11.75 12.78
C ASN A 135 -5.63 12.65 13.11
N HIS A 136 -4.56 12.63 12.29
CA HIS A 136 -3.43 13.54 12.42
C HIS A 136 -3.65 14.87 11.69
N ASP A 137 -4.57 14.92 10.72
CA ASP A 137 -4.81 16.10 9.89
C ASP A 137 -5.55 17.20 10.67
N ARG A 138 -4.83 18.30 10.94
CA ARG A 138 -5.32 19.38 11.80
C ARG A 138 -6.08 20.45 11.02
N PRO A 139 -7.00 21.20 11.66
CA PRO A 139 -7.75 22.30 11.04
C PRO A 139 -6.89 23.38 10.37
N ALA A 140 -5.63 23.54 10.80
CA ALA A 140 -4.68 24.47 10.18
C ALA A 140 -4.34 24.10 8.71
N LEU A 141 -4.51 22.83 8.32
CA LEU A 141 -4.36 22.37 6.95
C LEU A 141 -5.73 22.13 6.30
N THR A 142 -6.65 21.47 7.02
CA THR A 142 -7.82 20.86 6.37
C THR A 142 -8.91 21.84 5.94
N ARG A 143 -9.01 23.03 6.55
CA ARG A 143 -10.06 24.02 6.23
C ARG A 143 -9.98 24.54 4.79
N ASP A 144 -8.77 24.74 4.30
CA ASP A 144 -8.54 25.43 3.02
C ASP A 144 -8.14 24.46 1.89
N GLU A 145 -7.88 23.20 2.21
CA GLU A 145 -7.33 22.21 1.28
C GLU A 145 -8.36 21.19 0.76
N GLY A 146 -9.66 21.40 1.07
CA GLY A 146 -10.75 20.60 0.51
C GLY A 146 -10.80 19.15 1.00
N PHE A 147 -10.38 18.90 2.24
CA PHE A 147 -10.43 17.58 2.83
C PHE A 147 -11.87 17.11 3.04
N GLN A 148 -12.13 15.84 2.77
CA GLN A 148 -13.42 15.19 2.98
C GLN A 148 -13.25 13.91 3.80
N SER A 149 -14.31 13.43 4.47
CA SER A 149 -14.15 12.26 5.35
C SER A 149 -14.10 10.93 4.61
N LEU A 150 -14.74 10.85 3.43
CA LEU A 150 -14.80 9.65 2.60
C LEU A 150 -14.88 10.01 1.12
N HIS A 151 -14.54 9.05 0.24
CA HIS A 151 -14.68 9.17 -1.21
C HIS A 151 -15.14 7.85 -1.82
N VAL A 152 -15.82 7.90 -2.97
CA VAL A 152 -16.29 6.71 -3.68
C VAL A 152 -15.80 6.71 -5.12
N GLU A 153 -15.19 5.61 -5.54
CA GLU A 153 -14.91 5.30 -6.96
C GLU A 153 -15.50 3.93 -7.30
N GLY A 154 -16.57 3.89 -8.09
CA GLY A 154 -17.25 2.63 -8.40
C GLY A 154 -17.75 1.92 -7.12
N ARG A 155 -17.16 0.75 -6.79
CA ARG A 155 -17.47 -0.01 -5.57
C ARG A 155 -16.45 0.18 -4.43
N PHE A 156 -15.46 1.04 -4.63
CA PHE A 156 -14.43 1.34 -3.65
C PHE A 156 -14.88 2.51 -2.78
N LEU A 157 -14.95 2.29 -1.48
CA LEU A 157 -15.28 3.28 -0.45
C LEU A 157 -14.00 3.61 0.31
N PHE A 158 -13.41 4.76 -0.01
CA PHE A 158 -12.19 5.24 0.63
C PHE A 158 -12.52 6.03 1.89
N HIS A 159 -11.84 5.72 2.98
CA HIS A 159 -11.90 6.46 4.24
C HIS A 159 -10.63 6.17 5.04
N HIS A 160 -10.21 7.07 5.93
CA HIS A 160 -8.98 6.83 6.68
C HIS A 160 -9.09 5.62 7.64
N GLY A 161 -10.25 5.43 8.29
CA GLY A 161 -10.51 4.30 9.20
C GLY A 161 -10.63 4.68 10.68
N HIS A 162 -10.29 5.91 11.05
CA HIS A 162 -10.39 6.40 12.44
C HIS A 162 -11.82 6.70 12.91
N GLU A 163 -12.78 6.91 11.99
CA GLU A 163 -14.20 7.19 12.29
C GLU A 163 -15.15 6.13 11.69
N PRO A 164 -15.10 4.86 12.14
CA PRO A 164 -15.89 3.78 11.52
C PRO A 164 -17.40 3.98 11.67
N MET A 165 -17.86 4.71 12.70
CA MET A 165 -19.28 5.04 12.90
C MET A 165 -19.81 6.02 11.85
N GLN A 166 -18.96 6.93 11.35
CA GLN A 166 -19.36 7.86 10.30
C GLN A 166 -19.51 7.12 8.96
N VAL A 167 -18.61 6.16 8.69
CA VAL A 167 -18.71 5.27 7.53
C VAL A 167 -19.99 4.43 7.62
N ARG A 168 -20.31 3.90 8.81
CA ARG A 168 -21.56 3.16 9.04
C ARG A 168 -22.80 4.02 8.78
N ALA A 169 -22.85 5.23 9.33
CA ALA A 169 -23.96 6.15 9.10
C ALA A 169 -24.13 6.50 7.61
N TRP A 170 -23.03 6.62 6.86
CA TRP A 170 -23.07 6.81 5.42
C TRP A 170 -23.64 5.59 4.70
N LEU A 171 -23.20 4.37 5.07
CA LEU A 171 -23.69 3.10 4.50
C LEU A 171 -25.19 2.91 4.73
N ASP A 172 -25.68 3.22 5.93
CA ASP A 172 -27.10 3.11 6.30
C ASP A 172 -27.99 4.05 5.44
N GLN A 173 -27.43 5.12 4.87
CA GLN A 173 -28.13 6.05 3.98
C GLN A 173 -28.08 5.65 2.50
N GLN A 174 -27.31 4.62 2.13
CA GLN A 174 -27.17 4.21 0.73
C GLN A 174 -28.35 3.36 0.27
N ALA A 175 -29.15 3.90 -0.65
CA ALA A 175 -30.28 3.19 -1.25
C ALA A 175 -29.86 2.07 -2.21
N ARG A 176 -28.62 2.08 -2.70
CA ARG A 176 -28.09 1.11 -3.67
C ARG A 176 -26.74 0.57 -3.22
N VAL A 177 -26.63 -0.75 -3.22
CA VAL A 177 -25.37 -1.47 -2.96
C VAL A 177 -24.79 -1.90 -4.31
N PRO A 178 -23.49 -1.66 -4.58
CA PRO A 178 -22.86 -2.13 -5.81
C PRO A 178 -22.87 -3.66 -5.87
N PRO A 179 -22.91 -4.27 -7.07
CA PRO A 179 -22.77 -5.71 -7.21
C PRO A 179 -21.52 -6.24 -6.48
N GLY A 180 -21.73 -7.25 -5.64
CA GLY A 180 -20.67 -7.83 -4.81
C GLY A 180 -20.32 -7.04 -3.55
N GLY A 181 -20.98 -5.91 -3.25
CA GLY A 181 -20.80 -5.12 -2.03
C GLY A 181 -19.65 -4.10 -2.10
N TRP A 182 -19.63 -3.18 -1.14
CA TRP A 182 -18.59 -2.18 -0.98
C TRP A 182 -17.24 -2.81 -0.59
N ILE A 183 -16.17 -2.27 -1.17
CA ILE A 183 -14.79 -2.55 -0.79
C ILE A 183 -14.28 -1.33 -0.05
N HIS A 184 -14.03 -1.47 1.24
CA HIS A 184 -13.45 -0.41 2.06
C HIS A 184 -11.95 -0.32 1.77
N VAL A 185 -11.44 0.86 1.45
CA VAL A 185 -10.00 1.11 1.29
C VAL A 185 -9.57 2.13 2.34
N CYS A 186 -8.71 1.74 3.27
CA CYS A 186 -8.35 2.58 4.41
C CYS A 186 -6.86 2.56 4.76
N GLY A 187 -6.41 3.59 5.46
CA GLY A 187 -5.06 3.70 6.03
C GLY A 187 -5.07 3.37 7.52
N HIS A 188 -4.49 4.26 8.33
CA HIS A 188 -4.58 4.36 9.80
C HIS A 188 -3.86 3.26 10.58
N LEU A 189 -4.04 1.99 10.19
CA LEU A 189 -3.55 0.83 10.94
C LEU A 189 -2.09 0.48 10.63
N HIS A 190 -1.54 1.06 9.56
CA HIS A 190 -0.16 0.89 9.07
C HIS A 190 0.26 -0.60 9.01
N PRO A 191 -0.46 -1.46 8.29
CA PRO A 191 -0.12 -2.87 8.19
C PRO A 191 1.32 -3.07 7.69
N GLY A 192 2.01 -3.98 8.35
CA GLY A 192 3.35 -4.44 8.00
C GLY A 192 3.44 -5.96 8.06
N TRP A 193 4.44 -6.50 7.40
CA TRP A 193 4.82 -7.90 7.46
C TRP A 193 6.20 -8.04 8.10
N ARG A 194 6.43 -9.17 8.75
CA ARG A 194 7.74 -9.54 9.29
C ARG A 194 8.15 -10.85 8.64
N TRP A 195 9.40 -11.01 8.26
CA TRP A 195 10.00 -12.32 8.01
C TRP A 195 10.95 -12.62 9.16
N ARG A 196 11.03 -13.90 9.53
CA ARG A 196 12.01 -14.43 10.47
C ARG A 196 12.72 -15.60 9.84
N ASP A 197 14.01 -15.73 10.13
CA ASP A 197 14.84 -16.84 9.67
C ASP A 197 14.92 -18.00 10.68
N GLY A 198 14.33 -17.84 11.87
CA GLY A 198 14.42 -18.79 12.98
C GLY A 198 15.78 -18.80 13.72
N ALA A 199 16.81 -18.12 13.19
CA ALA A 199 18.12 -17.95 13.81
C ALA A 199 18.28 -16.62 14.57
N GLY A 200 17.26 -15.74 14.48
CA GLY A 200 17.17 -14.50 15.24
C GLY A 200 17.16 -13.24 14.37
N LEU A 201 17.37 -13.37 13.05
CA LEU A 201 17.19 -12.24 12.13
C LEU A 201 15.70 -12.02 11.87
N SER A 202 15.32 -10.75 11.79
CA SER A 202 13.99 -10.36 11.38
C SER A 202 14.03 -9.18 10.43
N LEU A 203 13.19 -9.23 9.42
CA LEU A 203 13.04 -8.18 8.42
C LEU A 203 11.60 -7.72 8.45
N ARG A 204 11.36 -6.40 8.47
CA ARG A 204 10.02 -5.83 8.40
C ARG A 204 9.84 -5.09 7.09
N ALA A 205 8.65 -5.19 6.53
CA ALA A 205 8.23 -4.41 5.37
C ALA A 205 6.81 -3.89 5.56
N PRO A 206 6.46 -2.72 5.00
CA PRO A 206 5.07 -2.32 4.84
C PRO A 206 4.32 -3.34 3.99
N ALA A 207 3.04 -3.58 4.31
CA ALA A 207 2.24 -4.57 3.59
C ALA A 207 0.80 -4.11 3.38
N LEU A 208 0.26 -4.33 2.19
CA LEU A 208 -1.19 -4.26 1.97
C LEU A 208 -1.86 -5.50 2.51
N LEU A 209 -3.05 -5.30 3.09
CA LEU A 209 -3.85 -6.34 3.67
C LEU A 209 -5.24 -6.33 3.06
N ARG A 210 -5.71 -7.49 2.59
CA ARG A 210 -7.07 -7.67 2.08
C ARG A 210 -7.80 -8.69 2.93
N GLU A 211 -9.00 -8.36 3.37
CA GLU A 211 -9.82 -9.24 4.19
C GLU A 211 -11.29 -9.12 3.86
N ARG A 212 -12.03 -10.19 4.14
CA ARG A 212 -13.49 -10.23 4.08
C ARG A 212 -14.05 -9.83 5.43
N LEU A 213 -14.96 -8.86 5.43
CA LEU A 213 -15.61 -8.38 6.64
C LEU A 213 -16.57 -9.45 7.21
N THR A 214 -16.12 -10.14 8.26
CA THR A 214 -16.89 -11.23 8.91
C THR A 214 -17.17 -11.01 10.40
N ALA A 215 -16.60 -9.98 11.01
CA ALA A 215 -16.67 -9.79 12.47
C ALA A 215 -17.91 -8.94 12.80
N ALA A 216 -18.93 -9.55 13.39
CA ALA A 216 -20.24 -8.92 13.58
C ALA A 216 -20.21 -7.68 14.51
N ASP A 217 -19.18 -7.57 15.34
CA ASP A 217 -18.93 -6.47 16.26
C ASP A 217 -18.12 -5.31 15.66
N ASP A 218 -17.48 -5.50 14.50
CA ASP A 218 -16.81 -4.39 13.79
C ASP A 218 -17.89 -3.50 13.13
N PRO A 219 -17.93 -2.18 13.41
CA PRO A 219 -18.91 -1.27 12.81
C PRO A 219 -18.89 -1.21 11.27
N LEU A 220 -17.76 -1.56 10.64
CA LEU A 220 -17.63 -1.65 9.18
C LEU A 220 -18.27 -2.92 8.62
N THR A 221 -18.50 -3.96 9.44
CA THR A 221 -19.27 -5.13 9.03
C THR A 221 -20.73 -4.73 8.87
N HIS A 222 -21.11 -4.51 7.62
CA HIS A 222 -22.44 -4.09 7.20
C HIS A 222 -22.92 -5.00 6.06
N ALA A 223 -24.23 -5.20 5.92
CA ALA A 223 -24.79 -6.09 4.89
C ALA A 223 -24.42 -5.66 3.46
N ALA A 224 -24.13 -4.37 3.27
CA ALA A 224 -23.67 -3.82 2.00
C ALA A 224 -22.15 -3.93 1.77
N SER A 225 -21.37 -4.34 2.78
CA SER A 225 -19.91 -4.34 2.77
C SER A 225 -19.37 -5.75 2.58
N ALA A 226 -18.37 -5.89 1.72
CA ALA A 226 -17.79 -7.20 1.39
C ALA A 226 -16.37 -7.34 1.96
N GLU A 227 -15.52 -6.37 1.69
CA GLU A 227 -14.09 -6.47 1.97
C GLU A 227 -13.54 -5.18 2.56
N ARG A 228 -12.41 -5.31 3.26
CA ARG A 228 -11.57 -4.21 3.71
C ARG A 228 -10.14 -4.41 3.21
N TRP A 229 -9.61 -3.36 2.60
CA TRP A 229 -8.27 -3.28 2.06
C TRP A 229 -7.55 -2.21 2.85
N VAL A 230 -6.57 -2.62 3.65
CA VAL A 230 -5.80 -1.72 4.49
C VAL A 230 -4.48 -1.45 3.78
N LEU A 231 -4.29 -0.19 3.40
CA LEU A 231 -3.09 0.29 2.73
C LEU A 231 -1.92 0.36 3.71
N PRO A 232 -0.70 0.02 3.28
CA PRO A 232 0.49 0.31 4.06
C PRO A 232 0.68 1.81 4.23
N ALA A 233 1.36 2.21 5.29
CA ALA A 233 1.75 3.60 5.43
C ALA A 233 2.78 3.98 4.36
N PHE A 234 2.53 5.07 3.65
CA PHE A 234 3.42 5.56 2.60
C PHE A 234 4.68 6.22 3.18
N SER A 235 4.56 6.80 4.38
CA SER A 235 5.68 7.44 5.07
C SER A 235 6.83 6.46 5.34
N PRO A 236 8.10 6.84 5.07
CA PRO A 236 9.25 6.03 5.45
C PRO A 236 9.44 5.91 6.97
N TRP A 237 8.73 6.72 7.76
CA TRP A 237 8.86 6.76 9.22
C TRP A 237 7.74 6.05 9.98
N ALA A 238 6.64 5.71 9.29
CA ALA A 238 5.42 5.17 9.91
C ALA A 238 5.16 3.70 9.54
N ALA A 239 6.19 2.94 9.20
CA ALA A 239 6.04 1.51 8.93
C ALA A 239 5.52 0.79 10.19
N GLY A 240 4.29 0.27 10.13
CA GLY A 240 3.68 -0.38 11.28
C GLY A 240 3.98 -1.88 11.38
N GLY A 241 3.06 -2.63 11.97
CA GLY A 241 3.27 -4.00 12.42
C GLY A 241 2.35 -5.02 11.76
N VAL A 242 2.57 -6.29 12.08
CA VAL A 242 1.66 -7.37 11.70
C VAL A 242 0.29 -7.09 12.32
N LEU A 243 -0.68 -6.77 11.46
CA LEU A 243 -2.03 -6.46 11.89
C LEU A 243 -2.79 -7.75 12.23
N LYS A 244 -3.19 -7.86 13.48
CA LYS A 244 -4.17 -8.86 13.92
C LYS A 244 -5.57 -8.30 13.66
N SER A 245 -6.38 -9.06 12.93
CA SER A 245 -7.72 -8.68 12.54
C SER A 245 -8.70 -9.80 12.87
N PRO A 246 -9.91 -9.50 13.36
CA PRO A 246 -10.96 -10.50 13.59
C PRO A 246 -11.65 -10.95 12.27
N HIS A 247 -11.30 -10.33 11.15
CA HIS A 247 -11.85 -10.66 9.83
C HIS A 247 -11.11 -11.80 9.14
N THR A 248 -11.76 -12.40 8.14
CA THR A 248 -11.14 -13.46 7.34
C THR A 248 -10.13 -12.87 6.37
N ARG A 249 -8.85 -13.19 6.56
CA ARG A 249 -7.78 -12.77 5.64
C ARG A 249 -7.99 -13.40 4.26
N LEU A 250 -7.85 -12.58 3.21
CA LEU A 250 -7.89 -13.00 1.82
C LEU A 250 -6.50 -12.92 1.16
N GLY A 251 -5.62 -12.07 1.68
CA GLY A 251 -4.23 -12.02 1.26
C GLY A 251 -3.47 -10.87 1.92
N THR A 252 -2.15 -10.99 1.87
CA THR A 252 -1.20 -9.98 2.35
C THR A 252 -0.10 -9.80 1.32
N TRP A 253 0.25 -8.55 1.00
CA TRP A 253 1.29 -8.21 0.03
C TRP A 253 2.31 -7.27 0.64
N ALA A 254 3.51 -7.77 0.91
CA ALA A 254 4.60 -6.99 1.49
C ALA A 254 5.47 -6.34 0.41
N CYS A 255 5.82 -5.07 0.59
CA CYS A 255 6.61 -4.31 -0.38
C CYS A 255 8.04 -4.11 0.13
N LEU A 256 9.03 -4.64 -0.60
CA LEU A 256 10.44 -4.53 -0.21
C LEU A 256 11.36 -4.63 -1.44
N GLY A 257 12.39 -3.79 -1.48
CA GLY A 257 13.49 -3.93 -2.45
C GLY A 257 13.04 -3.87 -3.91
N GLY A 258 12.11 -2.97 -4.24
CA GLY A 258 11.60 -2.83 -5.62
C GLY A 258 10.55 -3.87 -6.01
N ARG A 259 10.06 -4.68 -5.07
CA ARG A 259 9.17 -5.82 -5.35
C ARG A 259 7.99 -5.86 -4.39
N VAL A 260 6.95 -6.56 -4.84
CA VAL A 260 5.78 -6.90 -4.03
C VAL A 260 5.74 -8.42 -3.87
N PHE A 261 5.64 -8.88 -2.63
CA PHE A 261 5.62 -10.30 -2.27
C PHE A 261 4.24 -10.64 -1.70
N ALA A 262 3.51 -11.55 -2.35
CA ALA A 262 2.39 -12.21 -1.69
C ALA A 262 2.96 -13.10 -0.56
N VAL A 263 2.50 -12.89 0.67
CA VAL A 263 2.99 -13.62 1.85
C VAL A 263 1.87 -14.50 2.42
N PRO A 264 2.21 -15.68 2.97
CA PRO A 264 1.22 -16.63 3.46
C PRO A 264 0.45 -16.09 4.67
N ASP A 265 -0.77 -16.58 4.85
CA ASP A 265 -1.59 -16.26 6.02
C ASP A 265 -1.09 -17.07 7.23
N GLY A 266 -0.35 -16.43 8.14
CA GLY A 266 0.19 -17.06 9.33
C GLY A 266 1.12 -16.15 10.15
N ASP A 267 1.45 -16.56 11.37
CA ASP A 267 2.45 -15.85 12.17
C ASP A 267 3.83 -15.99 11.52
N ALA A 268 4.53 -14.86 11.44
CA ALA A 268 5.92 -14.75 11.02
C ALA A 268 6.95 -15.04 12.12
#